data_AF-A0A954Y930-F1
#
_entry.id   AF-A0A954Y930-F1
#
_cell.length_a   1.000
_cell.length_b   1.000
_cell.length_c   1.000
_cell.angle_alpha   90.00
_cell.angle_beta   90.00
_cell.angle_gamma   90.00
#
_symmetry.space_group_name_H-M   'P 1'
#
loop_
_entity.id
_entity.type
_entity.pdbx_description
1 polymer ?
#
loop_
_entity_poly.entity_id
_entity_poly.type
_entity_poly.pdbx_seq_one_letter_code
_entity_poly.pdbx_strand_id
1 'polypeptide(L)'
;MFSSLLAQARLDERREALLNSIQDSLSTGPSSNQILWFIIAIGGMTLVLLIAARFVNRDRSEKRVDYLVMAIDLLGLSEDDRRDLQAVARHAKLSEPAAMLLSPNNLAHAVGLAKQSLQDKTIEKRISDIALRIFEEPLPYVASLVSPGDP
;
A
#
# COMPACT_ATOMS: atom_id res chain seq x y z
N MET A 1 25.61 -35.15 -63.87
CA MET A 1 25.49 -33.68 -64.07
C MET A 1 24.05 -33.21 -64.25
N PHE A 2 23.14 -33.97 -64.87
CA PHE A 2 21.72 -33.57 -64.97
C PHE A 2 20.94 -33.59 -63.63
N SER A 3 21.32 -34.46 -62.69
CA SER A 3 20.67 -34.58 -61.38
C SER A 3 20.92 -33.38 -60.45
N SER A 4 22.08 -32.73 -60.55
CA SER A 4 22.41 -31.54 -59.75
C SER A 4 21.68 -30.29 -60.24
N LEU A 5 21.45 -30.17 -61.55
CA LEU A 5 20.68 -29.07 -62.13
C LEU A 5 19.19 -29.14 -61.76
N LEU A 6 18.61 -30.35 -61.76
CA LEU A 6 17.24 -30.56 -61.29
C LEU A 6 17.07 -30.36 -59.78
N ALA A 7 18.11 -30.63 -59.00
CA ALA A 7 18.11 -30.36 -57.56
C ALA A 7 18.21 -28.86 -57.24
N GLN A 8 19.02 -28.11 -57.99
CA GLN A 8 19.14 -26.66 -57.87
C GLN A 8 17.85 -25.94 -58.25
N ALA A 9 17.21 -26.32 -59.38
CA ALA A 9 15.94 -25.74 -59.79
C ALA A 9 14.82 -25.90 -58.74
N ARG A 10 14.74 -27.06 -58.08
CA ARG A 10 13.76 -27.30 -56.99
C ARG A 10 14.05 -26.50 -55.71
N LEU A 11 15.32 -26.18 -55.46
CA LEU A 11 15.73 -25.38 -54.31
C LEU A 11 15.37 -23.90 -54.53
N ASP A 12 15.54 -23.42 -55.76
CA ASP A 12 15.19 -22.04 -56.12
C ASP A 12 13.67 -21.83 -56.09
N GLU A 13 12.87 -22.75 -56.62
CA GLU A 13 11.39 -22.70 -56.50
C GLU A 13 10.91 -22.68 -55.05
N ARG A 14 11.51 -23.51 -54.17
CA ARG A 14 11.18 -23.51 -52.74
C ARG A 14 11.57 -22.22 -52.05
N ARG A 15 12.69 -21.63 -52.45
CA ARG A 15 13.18 -20.37 -51.90
C ARG A 15 12.26 -19.22 -52.31
N GLU A 16 11.85 -19.16 -53.56
CA GLU A 16 10.89 -18.16 -54.05
C GLU A 16 9.52 -18.31 -53.38
N ALA A 17 9.03 -19.55 -53.20
CA ALA A 17 7.78 -19.80 -52.49
C ALA A 17 7.83 -19.35 -51.02
N LEU A 18 8.95 -19.58 -50.33
CA LEU A 18 9.16 -19.11 -48.96
C LEU A 18 9.21 -17.58 -48.89
N LEU A 19 9.97 -16.95 -49.78
CA LEU A 19 10.06 -15.49 -49.82
C LEU A 19 8.71 -14.84 -50.10
N ASN A 20 7.93 -15.39 -51.04
CA ASN A 20 6.59 -14.91 -51.33
C ASN A 20 5.64 -15.10 -50.14
N SER A 21 5.71 -16.23 -49.43
CA SER A 21 4.88 -16.47 -48.24
C SER A 21 5.20 -15.52 -47.06
N ILE A 22 6.47 -15.16 -46.91
CA ILE A 22 6.93 -14.20 -45.89
C ILE A 22 6.51 -12.79 -46.28
N GLN A 23 6.65 -12.43 -47.55
CA GLN A 23 6.23 -11.13 -48.07
C GLN A 23 4.72 -10.94 -47.99
N ASP A 24 3.93 -11.98 -48.27
CA ASP A 24 2.47 -11.97 -48.16
C ASP A 24 2.00 -11.88 -46.70
N SER A 25 2.74 -12.50 -45.77
CA SER A 25 2.49 -12.38 -44.33
C SER A 25 2.85 -11.01 -43.76
N LEU A 26 3.81 -10.30 -44.39
CA LEU A 26 4.22 -8.94 -44.00
C LEU A 26 3.34 -7.85 -44.63
N SER A 27 2.86 -8.06 -45.85
CA SER A 27 1.94 -7.14 -46.54
C SER A 27 0.52 -7.22 -45.99
N THR A 28 0.12 -8.41 -45.50
CA THR A 28 -1.13 -8.59 -44.76
C THR A 28 -0.93 -8.13 -43.32
N GLY A 29 -0.76 -6.81 -43.14
CA GLY A 29 -0.72 -6.19 -41.83
C GLY A 29 -1.95 -6.61 -41.00
N PRO A 30 -1.83 -6.64 -39.65
CA PRO A 30 -2.93 -7.06 -38.80
C PRO A 30 -4.17 -6.23 -39.13
N SER A 31 -5.26 -6.94 -39.45
CA SER A 31 -6.52 -6.27 -39.78
C SER A 31 -6.92 -5.33 -38.65
N SER A 32 -7.52 -4.19 -38.98
CA SER A 32 -7.90 -3.16 -37.99
C SER A 32 -8.70 -3.75 -36.80
N ASN A 33 -9.50 -4.78 -37.06
CA ASN A 33 -10.23 -5.53 -36.03
C ASN A 33 -9.33 -6.32 -35.07
N GLN A 34 -8.26 -6.95 -35.56
CA GLN A 34 -7.30 -7.65 -34.68
C GLN A 34 -6.58 -6.68 -33.75
N ILE A 35 -6.20 -5.50 -34.24
CA ILE A 35 -5.58 -4.46 -33.42
C ILE A 35 -6.55 -3.99 -32.32
N LEU A 36 -7.82 -3.78 -32.68
CA LEU A 36 -8.85 -3.35 -31.74
C LEU A 36 -9.09 -4.38 -30.63
N TRP A 37 -9.17 -5.67 -30.98
CA TRP A 37 -9.25 -6.76 -29.98
C TRP A 37 -8.02 -6.84 -29.09
N PHE A 38 -6.82 -6.60 -29.64
CA PHE A 38 -5.58 -6.59 -28.86
C PHE A 38 -5.57 -5.46 -27.81
N ILE A 39 -6.03 -4.27 -28.19
CA ILE A 39 -6.15 -3.12 -27.28
C ILE A 39 -7.17 -3.42 -26.17
N ILE A 40 -8.32 -4.01 -26.51
CA ILE A 40 -9.34 -4.40 -25.52
C ILE A 40 -8.78 -5.45 -24.55
N ALA A 41 -8.05 -6.45 -25.06
CA ALA A 41 -7.46 -7.50 -24.24
C ALA A 41 -6.43 -6.95 -23.26
N ILE A 42 -5.53 -6.07 -23.72
CA ILE A 42 -4.53 -5.42 -22.87
C ILE A 42 -5.23 -4.54 -21.83
N GLY A 43 -6.17 -3.70 -22.25
CA GLY A 43 -6.93 -2.82 -21.35
C GLY A 43 -7.67 -3.60 -20.26
N GLY A 44 -8.37 -4.67 -20.64
CA GLY A 44 -9.06 -5.56 -19.71
C GLY A 44 -8.10 -6.24 -18.73
N MET A 45 -6.98 -6.79 -19.22
CA MET A 45 -5.97 -7.42 -18.38
C MET A 45 -5.38 -6.44 -17.36
N THR A 46 -5.10 -5.21 -17.78
CA THR A 46 -4.54 -4.16 -16.92
C THR A 46 -5.55 -3.74 -15.85
N LEU A 47 -6.83 -3.61 -16.23
CA LEU A 47 -7.91 -3.28 -15.31
C LEU A 47 -8.10 -4.38 -14.24
N VAL A 48 -8.09 -5.65 -14.64
CA VAL A 48 -8.16 -6.80 -13.71
C VAL A 48 -6.98 -6.79 -12.76
N LEU A 49 -5.76 -6.55 -13.25
CA LEU A 49 -4.56 -6.44 -12.41
C LEU A 49 -4.65 -5.28 -11.41
N LEU A 50 -5.17 -4.12 -11.82
CA LEU A 50 -5.37 -2.98 -10.92
C LEU A 50 -6.41 -3.28 -9.83
N ILE A 51 -7.50 -3.94 -10.20
CA ILE A 51 -8.54 -4.37 -9.25
C ILE A 51 -7.94 -5.38 -8.27
N ALA A 52 -7.26 -6.42 -8.78
CA ALA A 52 -6.60 -7.43 -7.95
C ALA A 52 -5.55 -6.80 -7.03
N ALA A 53 -4.71 -5.90 -7.53
CA ALA A 53 -3.72 -5.18 -6.72
C ALA A 53 -4.37 -4.34 -5.63
N ARG A 54 -5.51 -3.69 -5.93
CA ARG A 54 -6.27 -2.92 -4.93
C ARG A 54 -6.87 -3.81 -3.85
N PHE A 55 -7.36 -5.00 -4.20
CA PHE A 55 -7.88 -5.97 -3.23
C PHE A 55 -6.75 -6.62 -2.41
N VAL A 56 -5.66 -7.04 -3.04
CA VAL A 56 -4.50 -7.62 -2.35
C VAL A 56 -3.84 -6.61 -1.41
N ASN A 57 -3.72 -5.34 -1.80
CA ASN A 57 -3.21 -4.30 -0.90
C ASN A 57 -4.20 -3.97 0.24
N ARG A 58 -5.49 -4.26 0.08
CA ARG A 58 -6.49 -4.10 1.13
C ARG A 58 -6.48 -5.27 2.12
N ASP A 59 -6.15 -6.48 1.66
CA ASP A 59 -6.02 -7.69 2.48
C ASP A 59 -4.64 -7.87 3.13
N ARG A 60 -3.65 -7.03 2.78
CA ARG A 60 -2.41 -6.87 3.57
C ARG A 60 -2.61 -6.13 4.90
N SER A 61 -3.85 -6.00 5.36
CA SER A 61 -4.09 -6.04 6.80
C SER A 61 -3.91 -7.50 7.26
N GLU A 62 -2.66 -7.99 7.25
CA GLU A 62 -2.25 -9.06 8.16
C GLU A 62 -2.93 -8.81 9.49
N LYS A 63 -3.40 -9.87 10.18
CA LYS A 63 -3.86 -9.78 11.57
C LYS A 63 -2.80 -9.03 12.37
N ARG A 64 -2.91 -7.70 12.41
CA ARG A 64 -2.00 -6.82 13.12
C ARG A 64 -2.29 -7.19 14.55
N VAL A 65 -1.39 -7.98 15.13
CA VAL A 65 -1.32 -8.12 16.57
C VAL A 65 -1.36 -6.69 17.08
N ASP A 66 -2.42 -6.36 17.79
CA ASP A 66 -2.65 -4.99 18.21
C ASP A 66 -1.69 -4.76 19.38
N TYR A 67 -0.44 -4.42 19.04
CA TYR A 67 0.64 -4.27 20.00
C TYR A 67 0.32 -3.20 21.05
N LEU A 68 -0.57 -2.27 20.70
CA LEU A 68 -1.10 -1.31 21.67
C LEU A 68 -1.95 -2.03 22.72
N VAL A 69 -2.88 -2.89 22.30
CA VAL A 69 -3.72 -3.69 23.21
C VAL A 69 -2.85 -4.58 24.09
N MET A 70 -1.87 -5.26 23.50
CA MET A 70 -0.94 -6.10 24.25
C MET A 70 -0.11 -5.28 25.27
N ALA A 71 0.38 -4.10 24.89
CA ALA A 71 1.11 -3.22 25.81
C ALA A 71 0.23 -2.70 26.95
N ILE A 72 -1.03 -2.34 26.66
CA ILE A 72 -2.01 -1.90 27.65
C ILE A 72 -2.29 -3.02 28.67
N ASP A 73 -2.42 -4.26 28.20
CA ASP A 73 -2.64 -5.42 29.05
C ASP A 73 -1.43 -5.72 29.94
N LEU A 74 -0.22 -5.60 29.40
CA LEU A 74 1.03 -5.75 30.16
C LEU A 74 1.19 -4.67 31.23
N LEU A 75 0.67 -3.46 30.99
CA LEU A 75 0.67 -2.35 31.94
C LEU A 75 -0.47 -2.42 32.96
N GLY A 76 -1.36 -3.42 32.87
CA GLY A 76 -2.45 -3.61 33.83
C GLY A 76 -3.49 -2.47 33.81
N LEU A 77 -3.65 -1.81 32.66
CA LEU A 77 -4.56 -0.68 32.51
C LEU A 77 -6.02 -1.15 32.39
N SER A 78 -6.96 -0.28 32.77
CA SER A 78 -8.39 -0.60 32.68
C SER A 78 -8.91 -0.57 31.24
N GLU A 79 -10.09 -1.16 31.00
CA GLU A 79 -10.75 -1.09 29.69
C GLU A 79 -11.11 0.35 29.29
N ASP A 80 -11.36 1.24 30.24
CA ASP A 80 -11.60 2.65 29.95
C ASP A 80 -10.30 3.37 29.52
N ASP A 81 -9.18 3.08 30.19
CA ASP A 81 -7.85 3.55 29.80
C ASP A 81 -7.50 3.07 28.38
N ARG A 82 -7.85 1.81 28.07
CA ARG A 82 -7.66 1.24 26.74
C ARG A 82 -8.41 2.02 25.68
N ARG A 83 -9.69 2.33 25.92
CA ARG A 83 -10.53 3.08 24.97
C ARG A 83 -9.98 4.48 24.74
N ASP A 84 -9.56 5.17 25.79
CA ASP A 84 -8.98 6.51 25.69
C ASP A 84 -7.67 6.49 24.90
N LEU A 85 -6.77 5.54 25.17
CA LEU A 85 -5.51 5.38 24.45
C LEU A 85 -5.70 5.01 22.97
N GLN A 86 -6.66 4.12 22.67
CA GLN A 86 -7.03 3.79 21.30
C GLN A 86 -7.66 4.99 20.56
N ALA A 87 -8.48 5.79 21.25
CA ALA A 87 -9.04 7.01 20.68
C ALA A 87 -7.92 7.98 20.32
N VAL A 88 -6.96 8.22 21.22
CA VAL A 88 -5.79 9.05 20.94
C VAL A 88 -5.02 8.52 19.72
N ALA A 89 -4.66 7.24 19.70
CA ALA A 89 -3.93 6.65 18.57
C ALA A 89 -4.67 6.79 17.23
N ARG A 90 -6.00 6.57 17.24
CA ARG A 90 -6.85 6.68 16.05
C ARG A 90 -6.91 8.11 15.53
N HIS A 91 -7.09 9.08 16.42
CA HIS A 91 -7.18 10.50 16.04
C HIS A 91 -5.83 11.10 15.66
N ALA A 92 -4.74 10.64 16.27
CA ALA A 92 -3.38 11.00 15.89
C ALA A 92 -2.90 10.34 14.57
N LYS A 93 -3.66 9.35 14.05
CA LYS A 93 -3.34 8.60 12.83
C LYS A 93 -1.92 7.99 12.85
N LEU A 94 -1.51 7.45 14.00
CA LEU A 94 -0.17 6.88 14.17
C LEU A 94 0.00 5.62 13.33
N SER A 95 1.15 5.49 12.68
CA SER A 95 1.56 4.27 11.97
C SER A 95 1.79 3.10 12.94
N GLU A 96 2.35 3.42 14.11
CA GLU A 96 2.67 2.50 15.21
C GLU A 96 2.09 3.01 16.54
N PRO A 97 0.82 2.69 16.84
CA PRO A 97 0.14 3.14 18.05
C PRO A 97 0.85 2.79 19.36
N ALA A 98 1.46 1.61 19.45
CA ALA A 98 2.14 1.15 20.67
C ALA A 98 3.36 2.02 21.04
N ALA A 99 4.00 2.68 20.06
CA ALA A 99 5.17 3.52 20.30
C ALA A 99 4.87 4.73 21.21
N MET A 100 3.59 5.13 21.32
CA MET A 100 3.16 6.19 22.24
C MET A 100 3.35 5.81 23.71
N LEU A 101 3.41 4.51 24.03
CA LEU A 101 3.57 4.01 25.40
C LEU A 101 5.03 3.79 25.80
N LEU A 102 5.99 4.10 24.92
CA LEU A 102 7.42 3.92 25.21
C LEU A 102 8.00 5.03 26.09
N SER A 103 7.42 6.23 26.05
CA SER A 103 7.86 7.37 26.85
C SER A 103 6.75 8.39 27.04
N PRO A 104 6.80 9.22 28.11
CA PRO A 104 5.82 10.29 28.31
C PRO A 104 5.86 11.33 27.18
N ASN A 105 7.03 11.57 26.56
CA ASN A 105 7.17 12.45 25.39
C ASN A 105 6.39 11.92 24.17
N ASN A 106 6.45 10.61 23.89
CA ASN A 106 5.74 10.03 22.77
C ASN A 106 4.23 10.09 22.98
N LEU A 107 3.77 9.85 24.22
CA LEU A 107 2.36 9.98 24.57
C LEU A 107 1.89 11.43 24.43
N ALA A 108 2.67 12.39 24.93
CA ALA A 108 2.34 13.81 24.82
C ALA A 108 2.29 14.27 23.36
N HIS A 109 3.20 13.79 22.52
CA HIS A 109 3.19 14.04 21.07
C HIS A 109 1.93 13.45 20.41
N ALA A 110 1.58 12.20 20.74
CA ALA A 110 0.37 11.56 20.23
C ALA A 110 -0.90 12.33 20.64
N VAL A 111 -0.99 12.77 21.90
CA VAL A 111 -2.09 13.62 22.38
C VAL A 111 -2.11 14.95 21.63
N GLY A 112 -0.96 15.59 21.40
CA GLY A 112 -0.86 16.84 20.64
C GLY A 112 -1.39 16.72 19.21
N LEU A 113 -1.05 15.63 18.51
CA LEU A 113 -1.60 15.31 17.19
C LEU A 113 -3.11 15.03 17.25
N ALA A 114 -3.53 14.24 18.22
CA ALA A 114 -4.92 13.87 18.41
C ALA A 114 -5.81 15.08 18.72
N LYS A 115 -5.29 16.08 19.45
CA LYS A 115 -6.00 17.30 19.90
C LYS A 115 -6.59 18.12 18.76
N GLN A 116 -6.03 18.03 17.55
CA GLN A 116 -6.60 18.66 16.36
C GLN A 116 -7.96 18.07 15.97
N SER A 117 -8.20 16.81 16.32
CA SER A 117 -9.41 16.06 15.97
C SER A 117 -10.29 15.70 17.19
N LEU A 118 -9.69 15.60 18.38
CA LEU A 118 -10.39 15.33 19.65
C LEU A 118 -10.88 16.64 20.27
N GLN A 119 -12.19 16.87 20.23
CA GLN A 119 -12.82 18.03 20.87
C GLN A 119 -13.13 17.81 22.37
N ASP A 120 -12.93 16.59 22.87
CA ASP A 120 -13.26 16.22 24.25
C ASP A 120 -12.10 16.51 25.23
N LYS A 121 -12.23 17.61 25.98
CA LYS A 121 -11.27 18.02 27.03
C LYS A 121 -11.19 17.03 28.19
N THR A 122 -12.20 16.17 28.36
CA THR A 122 -12.25 15.18 29.44
C THR A 122 -11.23 14.06 29.20
N ILE A 123 -10.97 13.73 27.93
CA ILE A 123 -9.97 12.73 27.54
C ILE A 123 -8.55 13.22 27.87
N GLU A 124 -8.24 14.49 27.64
CA GLU A 124 -6.90 15.05 27.93
C GLU A 124 -6.52 14.89 29.42
N LYS A 125 -7.49 15.11 30.32
CA LYS A 125 -7.29 14.90 31.76
C LYS A 125 -7.05 13.43 32.09
N ARG A 126 -7.89 12.52 31.57
CA ARG A 126 -7.75 11.08 31.81
C ARG A 126 -6.43 10.53 31.26
N ILE A 127 -6.00 10.98 30.09
CA ILE A 127 -4.69 10.61 29.52
C ILE A 127 -3.53 11.14 30.37
N SER A 128 -3.66 12.32 30.96
CA SER A 128 -2.65 12.83 31.90
C SER A 128 -2.56 11.96 33.16
N ASP A 129 -3.69 11.51 33.69
CA ASP A 129 -3.73 10.57 34.84
C ASP A 129 -3.17 9.19 34.47
N ILE A 130 -3.35 8.74 33.22
CA ILE A 130 -2.72 7.52 32.69
C ILE A 130 -1.20 7.69 32.60
N ALA A 131 -0.71 8.81 32.09
CA ALA A 131 0.72 9.08 31.98
C ALA A 131 1.42 9.05 33.34
N LEU A 132 0.79 9.65 34.35
CA LEU A 132 1.31 9.65 35.72
C LEU A 132 1.33 8.25 36.34
N ARG A 133 0.41 7.36 35.96
CA ARG A 133 0.41 5.95 36.40
C ARG A 133 1.45 5.09 35.70
N ILE A 134 1.68 5.29 34.40
CA ILE A 134 2.58 4.45 33.60
C ILE A 134 4.04 4.90 33.74
N PHE A 135 4.27 6.22 33.74
CA PHE A 135 5.60 6.80 33.66
C PHE A 135 6.06 7.46 34.96
N GLU A 136 5.20 7.53 35.99
CA GLU A 136 5.44 8.27 37.23
C GLU A 136 5.72 9.77 37.01
N GLU A 137 5.45 10.27 35.80
CA GLU A 137 5.74 11.63 35.36
C GLU A 137 4.49 12.25 34.70
N PRO A 138 4.22 13.54 34.91
CA PRO A 138 3.17 14.24 34.19
C PRO A 138 3.54 14.39 32.71
N LEU A 139 2.53 14.50 31.84
CA LEU A 139 2.79 14.74 30.43
C LEU A 139 3.56 16.06 30.23
N PRO A 140 4.68 16.02 29.50
CA PRO A 140 5.40 17.23 29.16
C PRO A 140 4.51 18.14 28.31
N TYR A 141 4.51 19.43 28.65
CA TYR A 141 3.74 20.42 27.92
C TYR A 141 4.31 20.58 26.51
N VAL A 142 3.61 20.04 25.50
CA VAL A 142 4.02 20.13 24.09
C VAL A 142 3.56 21.48 23.52
N ALA A 143 4.24 22.55 23.92
CA ALA A 143 3.93 23.91 23.45
C ALA A 143 4.28 24.14 21.97
N SER A 144 5.09 23.29 21.34
CA SER A 144 6.02 23.77 20.30
C SER A 144 6.42 22.79 19.20
N LEU A 145 5.74 21.65 19.02
CA LEU A 145 6.06 20.73 17.90
C LEU A 145 5.15 20.87 16.67
N VAL A 146 4.21 21.82 16.67
CA VAL A 146 3.65 22.35 15.42
C VAL A 146 4.55 23.49 14.97
N SER A 147 5.69 23.15 14.37
CA SER A 147 6.38 24.09 13.49
C SER A 147 5.52 24.19 12.21
N PRO A 148 4.91 25.35 11.90
CA PRO A 148 4.29 25.55 10.61
C PRO A 148 5.42 25.76 9.58
N GLY A 149 5.72 24.72 8.81
CA GLY A 149 6.59 24.80 7.65
C GLY A 149 7.43 23.53 7.52
N ASP A 150 7.50 22.85 6.39
CA ASP A 150 6.98 23.02 5.03
C ASP A 150 7.30 21.68 4.30
N PRO A 151 6.82 21.40 3.07
CA PRO A 151 5.96 22.20 2.20
C PRO A 151 4.59 21.56 1.85
#